data_AF-A0A920J378-F1
#
_entry.id   AF-A0A920J378-F1
#
_cell.length_a   1.000
_cell.length_b   1.000
_cell.length_c   1.000
_cell.angle_alpha   90.00
_cell.angle_beta   90.00
_cell.angle_gamma   90.00
#
_symmetry.space_group_name_H-M   'P 1'
#
loop_
_entity.id
_entity.type
_entity.pdbx_description
1 polymer ?
#
loop_
_entity_poly.entity_id
_entity_poly.type
_entity_poly.pdbx_seq_one_letter_code
_entity_poly.pdbx_strand_id
1 'polypeptide(L)'
;MSKIIGIDLGTTNSCVSIMEADQAKVIENSEGARTTPSVVAYGEELTVGAPAKRQAVTNPDNTLFAIKRLIGRKHDDDVVKKDSGMVPYKIVAAENGDAWVEANGEKLAPQQVSAEILKKMKKTAEDYLGHEVKEAVITVPAYFNDSQRQATKDAGKIAGLEEKRIINEPTAAALAYGLDKGKGDQKIAVYDLGGGTFDISIIEIAEVDGEHQFEVLSTNGDTFLGGEDFDLTLIEYLAEEFKKNRVLICIMTL
;
A
#
# COMPACT_ATOMS: atom_id res chain seq x y z
N MET A 1 -4.64 28.69 -3.07
CA MET A 1 -4.41 27.67 -2.02
C MET A 1 -3.87 26.44 -2.71
N SER A 2 -2.88 25.75 -2.14
CA SER A 2 -2.42 24.46 -2.66
C SER A 2 -3.59 23.47 -2.56
N LYS A 3 -3.82 22.64 -3.60
CA LYS A 3 -4.88 21.63 -3.55
C LYS A 3 -4.47 20.51 -2.59
N ILE A 4 -5.42 20.03 -1.81
CA ILE A 4 -5.27 18.79 -1.02
C ILE A 4 -5.46 17.61 -1.99
N ILE A 5 -4.50 16.69 -2.02
CA ILE A 5 -4.57 15.48 -2.83
C ILE A 5 -5.06 14.29 -2.00
N GLY A 6 -5.77 13.35 -2.62
CA GLY A 6 -6.11 12.06 -2.01
C GLY A 6 -5.11 11.01 -2.49
N ILE A 7 -4.48 10.29 -1.58
CA ILE A 7 -3.56 9.19 -1.92
C ILE A 7 -4.07 7.90 -1.30
N ASP A 8 -4.36 6.94 -2.17
CA ASP A 8 -4.46 5.56 -1.76
C ASP A 8 -3.06 4.93 -1.73
N LEU A 9 -2.54 4.65 -0.54
CA LEU A 9 -1.22 4.02 -0.34
C LEU A 9 -1.41 2.52 -0.14
N GLY A 10 -1.62 1.75 -1.21
CA GLY A 10 -1.87 0.31 -1.11
C GLY A 10 -0.59 -0.54 -0.96
N THR A 11 -0.76 -1.79 -0.54
CA THR A 11 0.34 -2.76 -0.38
C THR A 11 1.06 -3.05 -1.70
N THR A 12 0.30 -3.22 -2.79
CA THR A 12 0.83 -3.61 -4.10
C THR A 12 0.85 -2.45 -5.08
N ASN A 13 -0.17 -1.59 -5.05
CA ASN A 13 -0.28 -0.43 -5.91
C ASN A 13 -0.78 0.76 -5.09
N SER A 14 -0.37 1.95 -5.49
CA SER A 14 -0.84 3.22 -4.96
C SER A 14 -1.53 4.03 -6.06
N CYS A 15 -2.49 4.86 -5.67
CA CYS A 15 -3.27 5.70 -6.57
C CYS A 15 -3.35 7.11 -5.99
N VAL A 16 -3.39 8.12 -6.86
CA VAL A 16 -3.55 9.52 -6.44
C VAL A 16 -4.71 10.16 -7.20
N SER A 17 -5.50 10.94 -6.47
CA SER A 17 -6.66 11.65 -6.99
C SER A 17 -6.70 13.10 -6.51
N ILE A 18 -7.39 13.93 -7.28
CA ILE A 18 -7.68 15.33 -6.98
C ILE A 18 -9.18 15.61 -7.09
N MET A 19 -9.62 16.72 -6.52
CA MET A 19 -10.94 17.28 -6.80
C MET A 19 -10.84 18.29 -7.96
N GLU A 20 -11.65 18.10 -9.00
CA GLU A 20 -11.87 19.02 -10.12
C GLU A 20 -13.37 19.23 -10.31
N ALA A 21 -13.84 20.48 -10.21
CA ALA A 21 -15.26 20.82 -10.40
C ALA A 21 -16.20 19.91 -9.61
N ASP A 22 -15.89 19.71 -8.33
CA ASP A 22 -16.62 18.85 -7.38
C ASP A 22 -16.65 17.35 -7.72
N GLN A 23 -15.87 16.92 -8.71
CA GLN A 23 -15.67 15.52 -9.06
C GLN A 23 -14.28 15.04 -8.66
N ALA A 24 -14.23 13.85 -8.07
CA ALA A 24 -12.96 13.17 -7.82
C ALA A 24 -12.39 12.63 -9.14
N LYS A 25 -11.12 12.92 -9.41
CA LYS A 25 -10.42 12.47 -10.61
C LYS A 25 -9.12 11.79 -10.25
N VAL A 26 -8.98 10.54 -10.68
CA VAL A 26 -7.71 9.81 -10.65
C VAL A 26 -6.80 10.32 -11.78
N ILE A 27 -5.58 10.68 -11.42
CA ILE A 27 -4.58 11.21 -12.35
C ILE A 27 -3.59 10.12 -12.77
N GLU A 28 -3.08 10.24 -13.99
CA GLU A 28 -2.08 9.33 -14.54
C GLU A 28 -0.68 9.72 -14.05
N ASN A 29 0.15 8.71 -13.75
CA ASN A 29 1.56 8.91 -13.44
C ASN A 29 2.39 9.21 -14.69
N SER A 30 3.70 9.47 -14.49
CA SER A 30 4.66 9.70 -15.57
C SER A 30 4.78 8.56 -16.59
N GLU A 31 4.30 7.36 -16.24
CA GLU A 31 4.28 6.19 -17.12
C GLU A 31 2.92 6.01 -17.84
N GLY A 32 1.97 6.92 -17.67
CA GLY A 32 0.63 6.87 -18.28
C GLY A 32 -0.35 5.90 -17.59
N ALA A 33 -0.02 5.41 -16.39
CA ALA A 33 -0.87 4.51 -15.63
C ALA A 33 -1.60 5.25 -14.51
N ARG A 34 -2.86 4.86 -14.26
CA ARG A 34 -3.68 5.42 -13.15
C ARG A 34 -3.29 4.92 -11.77
N THR A 35 -2.50 3.85 -11.71
CA THR A 35 -1.94 3.30 -10.48
C THR A 35 -0.45 3.12 -10.64
N THR A 36 0.27 3.26 -9.54
CA THR A 36 1.72 3.08 -9.48
C THR A 36 2.05 1.89 -8.59
N PRO A 37 2.85 0.91 -9.03
CA PRO A 37 3.30 -0.16 -8.15
C PRO A 37 3.94 0.38 -6.87
N SER A 38 3.58 -0.15 -5.72
CA SER A 38 4.15 0.19 -4.41
C SER A 38 5.50 -0.51 -4.23
N VAL A 39 6.44 -0.20 -5.12
CA VAL A 39 7.76 -0.84 -5.23
C VAL A 39 8.82 0.25 -5.30
N VAL A 40 9.86 0.11 -4.48
CA VAL A 40 11.02 1.00 -4.43
C VAL A 40 12.27 0.16 -4.61
N ALA A 41 13.12 0.50 -5.57
CA ALA A 41 14.38 -0.21 -5.77
C ALA A 41 15.55 0.74 -5.58
N TYR A 42 16.48 0.32 -4.72
CA TYR A 42 17.72 1.01 -4.40
C TYR A 42 18.83 0.41 -5.26
N GLY A 43 19.20 1.11 -6.34
CA GLY A 43 20.34 0.76 -7.21
C GLY A 43 21.37 1.89 -7.24
N GLU A 44 22.02 2.08 -8.38
CA GLU A 44 22.81 3.30 -8.64
C GLU A 44 21.93 4.56 -8.56
N GLU A 45 20.69 4.44 -9.07
CA GLU A 45 19.63 5.42 -8.91
C GLU A 45 18.45 4.80 -8.15
N LEU A 46 17.83 5.59 -7.28
CA LEU A 46 16.59 5.20 -6.62
C LEU A 46 15.45 5.27 -7.65
N THR A 47 14.71 4.17 -7.77
CA THR A 47 13.56 4.10 -8.66
C THR A 47 12.31 3.69 -7.90
N VAL A 48 11.14 4.18 -8.35
CA VAL A 48 9.84 3.91 -7.71
C VAL A 48 8.80 3.56 -8.77
N GLY A 49 7.92 2.61 -8.49
CA GLY A 49 6.84 2.22 -9.38
C GLY A 49 7.24 1.22 -10.46
N ALA A 50 6.73 1.41 -11.67
CA ALA A 50 6.99 0.48 -12.78
C ALA A 50 8.49 0.33 -13.15
N PRO A 51 9.34 1.38 -13.10
CA PRO A 51 10.78 1.21 -13.26
C PRO A 51 11.40 0.26 -12.21
N ALA A 52 11.06 0.44 -10.93
CA ALA A 52 11.54 -0.42 -9.84
C ALA A 52 11.07 -1.87 -10.02
N LYS A 53 9.78 -2.07 -10.33
CA LYS A 53 9.20 -3.40 -10.56
C LYS A 53 9.87 -4.16 -11.70
N ARG A 54 10.26 -3.47 -12.78
CA ARG A 54 10.90 -4.10 -13.96
C ARG A 54 12.27 -4.72 -13.64
N GLN A 55 13.01 -4.13 -12.71
CA GLN A 55 14.35 -4.60 -12.35
C GLN A 55 14.39 -5.55 -11.14
N ALA A 56 13.23 -5.85 -10.54
CA ALA A 56 13.14 -6.68 -9.33
C ALA A 56 13.81 -8.06 -9.49
N VAL A 57 13.76 -8.65 -10.69
CA VAL A 57 14.36 -9.97 -10.97
C VAL A 57 15.90 -9.95 -10.98
N THR A 58 16.51 -8.82 -11.33
CA THR A 58 17.97 -8.64 -11.38
C THR A 58 18.55 -7.95 -10.15
N ASN A 59 17.71 -7.30 -9.35
CA ASN A 59 18.10 -6.63 -8.11
C ASN A 59 17.13 -7.00 -6.95
N PRO A 60 17.01 -8.29 -6.60
CA PRO A 60 15.98 -8.75 -5.67
C PRO A 60 16.20 -8.24 -4.24
N ASP A 61 17.44 -8.24 -3.75
CA ASP A 61 17.76 -7.88 -2.36
C ASP A 61 17.56 -6.39 -2.05
N ASN A 62 17.58 -5.53 -3.07
CA ASN A 62 17.42 -4.08 -2.91
C ASN A 62 16.13 -3.55 -3.58
N THR A 63 15.24 -4.44 -4.02
CA THR A 63 13.92 -4.07 -4.51
C THR A 63 12.86 -4.37 -3.46
N LEU A 64 12.39 -3.32 -2.80
CA LEU A 64 11.46 -3.36 -1.68
C LEU A 64 10.02 -3.22 -2.17
N PHE A 65 9.17 -4.16 -1.79
CA PHE A 65 7.75 -4.22 -2.11
C PHE A 65 6.96 -4.75 -0.90
N ALA A 66 5.63 -4.67 -0.92
CA ALA A 66 4.78 -5.11 0.21
C ALA A 66 5.13 -4.49 1.58
N ILE A 67 5.89 -3.38 1.62
CA ILE A 67 6.39 -2.74 2.84
C ILE A 67 5.26 -2.29 3.79
N LYS A 68 4.06 -2.05 3.25
CA LYS A 68 2.86 -1.76 4.05
C LYS A 68 2.52 -2.90 5.03
N ARG A 69 2.91 -4.14 4.76
CA ARG A 69 2.76 -5.27 5.71
C ARG A 69 3.68 -5.14 6.93
N LEU A 70 4.78 -4.38 6.83
CA LEU A 70 5.77 -4.18 7.89
C LEU A 70 5.60 -2.88 8.68
N ILE A 71 4.89 -1.89 8.13
CA ILE A 71 4.76 -0.57 8.74
C ILE A 71 4.14 -0.66 10.15
N GLY A 72 4.79 -0.05 11.14
CA GLY A 72 4.31 -0.02 12.54
C GLY A 72 4.31 -1.37 13.27
N ARG A 73 5.09 -2.36 12.80
CA ARG A 73 5.20 -3.69 13.43
C ARG A 73 6.52 -3.90 14.15
N LYS A 74 6.54 -4.86 15.09
CA LYS A 74 7.77 -5.32 15.74
C LYS A 74 8.40 -6.42 14.91
N HIS A 75 9.72 -6.47 14.90
CA HIS A 75 10.48 -7.48 14.17
C HIS A 75 10.12 -8.91 14.60
N ASP A 76 9.80 -9.09 15.89
CA ASP A 76 9.51 -10.40 16.47
C ASP A 76 8.03 -10.82 16.34
N ASP A 77 7.18 -10.00 15.71
CA ASP A 77 5.80 -10.34 15.40
C ASP A 77 5.74 -11.54 14.45
N ASP A 78 4.83 -12.49 14.68
CA ASP A 78 4.76 -13.73 13.88
C ASP A 78 4.46 -13.46 12.40
N VAL A 79 3.69 -12.40 12.11
CA VAL A 79 3.43 -11.93 10.75
C VAL A 79 4.70 -11.45 10.05
N VAL A 80 5.61 -10.78 10.77
CA VAL A 80 6.89 -10.30 10.21
C VAL A 80 7.82 -11.47 9.96
N LYS A 81 7.85 -12.47 10.87
CA LYS A 81 8.62 -13.71 10.65
C LYS A 81 8.15 -14.46 9.41
N LYS A 82 6.83 -14.52 9.16
CA LYS A 82 6.27 -15.12 7.95
C LYS A 82 6.69 -14.33 6.70
N ASP A 83 6.55 -13.00 6.72
CA ASP A 83 6.98 -12.15 5.59
C ASP A 83 8.47 -12.30 5.28
N SER A 84 9.34 -12.44 6.29
CA SER A 84 10.78 -12.67 6.09
C SER A 84 11.10 -13.93 5.27
N GLY A 85 10.19 -14.91 5.22
CA GLY A 85 10.32 -16.08 4.36
C GLY A 85 9.72 -15.91 2.95
N MET A 86 8.94 -14.85 2.74
CA MET A 86 8.21 -14.59 1.49
C MET A 86 8.93 -13.60 0.57
N VAL A 87 9.79 -12.75 1.13
CA VAL A 87 10.44 -11.65 0.38
C VAL A 87 11.94 -11.91 0.22
N PRO A 88 12.57 -11.41 -0.87
CA PRO A 88 14.00 -11.61 -1.10
C PRO A 88 14.90 -10.65 -0.31
N TYR A 89 14.41 -9.44 0.00
CA TYR A 89 15.16 -8.44 0.76
C TYR A 89 15.20 -8.79 2.25
N LYS A 90 16.17 -8.23 2.97
CA LYS A 90 16.30 -8.50 4.40
C LYS A 90 15.34 -7.65 5.23
N ILE A 91 14.61 -8.31 6.12
CA ILE A 91 13.91 -7.67 7.22
C ILE A 91 14.80 -7.80 8.46
N VAL A 92 15.03 -6.69 9.16
CA VAL A 92 15.99 -6.59 10.27
C VAL A 92 15.36 -5.86 11.46
N ALA A 93 15.84 -6.18 12.66
CA ALA A 93 15.44 -5.44 13.85
C ALA A 93 16.15 -4.07 13.92
N ALA A 94 15.38 -3.02 14.19
CA ALA A 94 15.89 -1.74 14.65
C ALA A 94 16.32 -1.79 16.12
N GLU A 95 17.01 -0.76 16.58
CA GLU A 95 17.47 -0.66 17.99
C GLU A 95 16.31 -0.73 19.00
N ASN A 96 15.13 -0.25 18.61
CA ASN A 96 13.90 -0.28 19.42
C ASN A 96 13.03 -1.53 19.18
N GLY A 97 13.54 -2.51 18.43
CA GLY A 97 12.85 -3.76 18.08
C GLY A 97 11.80 -3.64 16.97
N ASP A 98 11.64 -2.48 16.33
CA ASP A 98 10.75 -2.33 15.17
C ASP A 98 11.27 -3.13 13.97
N ALA A 99 10.35 -3.60 13.13
CA ALA A 99 10.66 -4.25 11.86
C ALA A 99 11.15 -3.20 10.85
N TRP A 100 12.42 -3.26 10.49
CA TRP A 100 13.04 -2.45 9.45
C TRP A 100 13.48 -3.34 8.28
N VAL A 101 13.91 -2.71 7.19
CA VAL A 101 14.44 -3.40 6.02
C VAL A 101 15.85 -2.92 5.72
N GLU A 102 16.64 -3.74 5.02
CA GLU A 102 17.99 -3.36 4.59
C GLU A 102 18.04 -3.32 3.06
N ALA A 103 18.56 -2.23 2.51
CA ALA A 103 18.86 -2.10 1.08
C ALA A 103 20.20 -1.36 0.92
N ASN A 104 21.07 -1.86 0.04
CA ASN A 104 22.43 -1.35 -0.17
C ASN A 104 23.25 -1.20 1.13
N GLY A 105 23.03 -2.09 2.10
CA GLY A 105 23.71 -2.07 3.41
C GLY A 105 23.21 -0.99 4.37
N GLU A 106 22.19 -0.22 3.99
CA GLU A 106 21.53 0.76 4.85
C GLU A 106 20.27 0.18 5.47
N LYS A 107 20.08 0.39 6.78
CA LYS A 107 18.84 0.04 7.47
C LYS A 107 17.83 1.17 7.30
N LEU A 108 16.66 0.83 6.80
CA LEU A 108 15.58 1.74 6.47
C LEU A 108 14.32 1.35 7.24
N ALA A 109 13.70 2.35 7.85
CA ALA A 109 12.41 2.17 8.49
C ALA A 109 11.29 2.11 7.42
N PRO A 110 10.21 1.33 7.62
CA PRO A 110 9.16 1.15 6.61
C PRO A 110 8.49 2.44 6.13
N GLN A 111 8.43 3.46 7.00
CA GLN A 111 7.87 4.78 6.69
C GLN A 111 8.76 5.55 5.73
N GLN A 112 10.09 5.36 5.78
CA GLN A 112 11.02 5.98 4.84
C GLN A 112 10.83 5.42 3.43
N VAL A 113 10.67 4.10 3.31
CA VAL A 113 10.41 3.46 2.00
C VAL A 113 9.03 3.87 1.47
N SER A 114 8.00 3.86 2.33
CA SER A 114 6.66 4.33 1.97
C SER A 114 6.65 5.80 1.56
N ALA A 115 7.52 6.63 2.14
CA ALA A 115 7.65 8.03 1.77
C ALA A 115 8.15 8.21 0.33
N GLU A 116 8.98 7.31 -0.21
CA GLU A 116 9.40 7.38 -1.63
C GLU A 116 8.22 7.14 -2.58
N ILE A 117 7.29 6.26 -2.20
CA ILE A 117 6.03 6.05 -2.93
C ILE A 117 5.16 7.31 -2.87
N LEU A 118 5.00 7.88 -1.67
CA LEU A 118 4.24 9.12 -1.47
C LEU A 118 4.85 10.32 -2.21
N LYS A 119 6.18 10.43 -2.28
CA LYS A 119 6.88 11.45 -3.08
C LYS A 119 6.56 11.29 -4.57
N LYS A 120 6.50 10.06 -5.10
CA LYS A 120 6.07 9.84 -6.49
C LYS A 120 4.61 10.23 -6.69
N MET A 121 3.72 9.98 -5.72
CA MET A 121 2.31 10.38 -5.80
C MET A 121 2.15 11.89 -5.77
N LYS A 122 2.88 12.56 -4.86
CA LYS A 122 2.99 14.02 -4.78
C LYS A 122 3.47 14.60 -6.11
N LYS A 123 4.59 14.10 -6.65
CA LYS A 123 5.17 14.58 -7.91
C LYS A 123 4.20 14.40 -9.09
N THR A 124 3.48 13.28 -9.12
CA THR A 124 2.43 13.03 -10.12
C THR A 124 1.34 14.10 -10.07
N ALA A 125 0.89 14.47 -8.87
CA ALA A 125 -0.08 15.55 -8.71
C ALA A 125 0.50 16.93 -9.06
N GLU A 126 1.74 17.22 -8.68
CA GLU A 126 2.42 18.48 -9.01
C GLU A 126 2.60 18.67 -10.52
N ASP A 127 2.98 17.60 -11.24
CA ASP A 127 3.13 17.62 -12.70
C ASP A 127 1.81 17.87 -13.40
N TYR A 128 0.73 17.28 -12.88
CA TYR A 128 -0.61 17.49 -13.41
C TYR A 128 -1.15 18.91 -13.11
N LEU A 129 -0.92 19.41 -11.89
CA LEU A 129 -1.47 20.71 -11.42
C LEU A 129 -0.63 21.92 -11.82
N GLY A 130 0.65 21.72 -12.15
CA GLY A 130 1.59 22.79 -12.49
C GLY A 130 2.06 23.64 -11.31
N HIS A 131 1.84 23.19 -10.07
CA HIS A 131 2.28 23.88 -8.85
C HIS A 131 2.57 22.90 -7.71
N GLU A 132 3.27 23.38 -6.67
CA GLU A 132 3.64 22.58 -5.50
C GLU A 132 2.41 22.08 -4.72
N VAL A 133 2.47 20.82 -4.26
CA VAL A 133 1.46 20.18 -3.42
C VAL A 133 2.03 19.96 -2.02
N LYS A 134 1.36 20.47 -1.00
CA LYS A 134 1.82 20.38 0.39
C LYS A 134 0.94 19.54 1.29
N GLU A 135 -0.29 19.26 0.89
CA GLU A 135 -1.32 18.73 1.79
C GLU A 135 -1.95 17.47 1.18
N ALA A 136 -2.17 16.45 2.01
CA ALA A 136 -2.75 15.20 1.55
C ALA A 136 -3.72 14.58 2.56
N VAL A 137 -4.68 13.82 2.02
CA VAL A 137 -5.43 12.78 2.73
C VAL A 137 -4.84 11.44 2.30
N ILE A 138 -4.46 10.59 3.25
CA ILE A 138 -3.79 9.30 2.98
C ILE A 138 -4.65 8.16 3.53
N THR A 139 -4.84 7.10 2.75
CA THR A 139 -5.60 5.92 3.16
C THR A 139 -4.81 4.99 4.07
N VAL A 140 -5.51 4.28 4.95
CA VAL A 140 -5.01 3.12 5.70
C VAL A 140 -6.11 2.06 5.82
N PRO A 141 -5.76 0.78 6.02
CA PRO A 141 -6.73 -0.26 6.33
C PRO A 141 -7.54 0.10 7.57
N ALA A 142 -8.81 -0.29 7.60
CA ALA A 142 -9.69 0.05 8.73
C ALA A 142 -9.15 -0.51 10.05
N TYR A 143 -8.58 -1.72 9.99
CA TYR A 143 -8.06 -2.46 11.14
C TYR A 143 -6.61 -2.08 11.55
N PHE A 144 -6.03 -1.04 10.95
CA PHE A 144 -4.72 -0.53 11.39
C PHE A 144 -4.79 0.02 12.82
N ASN A 145 -3.83 -0.39 13.65
CA ASN A 145 -3.67 0.11 15.01
C ASN A 145 -2.97 1.48 15.06
N ASP A 146 -2.87 2.06 16.25
CA ASP A 146 -2.29 3.40 16.45
C ASP A 146 -0.84 3.53 15.95
N SER A 147 -0.02 2.49 16.15
CA SER A 147 1.38 2.50 15.69
C SER A 147 1.47 2.52 14.17
N GLN A 148 0.64 1.73 13.48
CA GLN A 148 0.61 1.66 12.02
C GLN A 148 0.07 2.96 11.39
N ARG A 149 -0.95 3.55 12.02
CA ARG A 149 -1.50 4.87 11.63
C ARG A 149 -0.46 5.96 11.80
N GLN A 150 0.22 6.00 12.95
CA GLN A 150 1.26 6.99 13.21
C GLN A 150 2.43 6.84 12.24
N ALA A 151 2.89 5.60 12.00
CA ALA A 151 3.96 5.33 11.05
C ALA A 151 3.59 5.75 9.60
N THR A 152 2.33 5.58 9.19
CA THR A 152 1.84 6.05 7.89
C THR A 152 1.82 7.58 7.82
N LYS A 153 1.38 8.25 8.90
CA LYS A 153 1.45 9.72 9.02
C LYS A 153 2.88 10.23 8.94
N ASP A 154 3.82 9.54 9.58
CA ASP A 154 5.24 9.88 9.52
C ASP A 154 5.80 9.71 8.10
N ALA A 155 5.37 8.69 7.35
CA ALA A 155 5.72 8.55 5.93
C ALA A 155 5.28 9.77 5.11
N GLY A 156 4.05 10.27 5.34
CA GLY A 156 3.56 11.52 4.72
C GLY A 156 4.45 12.71 5.04
N LYS A 157 4.81 12.87 6.31
CA LYS A 157 5.72 13.96 6.74
C LYS A 157 7.10 13.86 6.08
N ILE A 158 7.69 12.67 6.00
CA ILE A 158 8.98 12.41 5.34
C ILE A 158 8.89 12.73 3.84
N ALA A 159 7.73 12.50 3.21
CA ALA A 159 7.46 12.84 1.82
C ALA A 159 7.24 14.36 1.58
N GLY A 160 7.25 15.18 2.63
CA GLY A 160 6.95 16.61 2.53
C GLY A 160 5.48 16.89 2.27
N LEU A 161 4.59 16.06 2.82
CA LEU A 161 3.14 16.25 2.85
C LEU A 161 2.67 16.49 4.29
N GLU A 162 1.93 17.57 4.49
CA GLU A 162 1.13 17.80 5.67
C GLU A 162 -0.14 16.95 5.58
N GLU A 163 -0.22 15.95 6.45
CA GLU A 163 -1.37 15.08 6.55
C GLU A 163 -2.56 15.83 7.16
N LYS A 164 -3.64 15.98 6.39
CA LYS A 164 -4.90 16.60 6.85
C LYS A 164 -5.88 15.59 7.41
N ARG A 165 -5.88 14.37 6.85
CA ARG A 165 -6.64 13.24 7.36
C ARG A 165 -6.00 11.90 6.97
N ILE A 166 -5.91 10.99 7.93
CA ILE A 166 -5.78 9.55 7.70
C ILE A 166 -7.19 8.98 7.63
N ILE A 167 -7.57 8.45 6.47
CA ILE A 167 -8.90 7.90 6.24
C ILE A 167 -8.84 6.39 6.10
N ASN A 168 -9.85 5.70 6.62
CA ASN A 168 -9.96 4.25 6.43
C ASN A 168 -10.33 3.95 4.96
N GLU A 169 -9.66 2.99 4.36
CA GLU A 169 -9.90 2.51 2.98
C GLU A 169 -11.38 2.23 2.68
N PRO A 170 -12.11 1.40 3.46
CA PRO A 170 -13.51 1.13 3.17
C PRO A 170 -14.40 2.37 3.32
N THR A 171 -14.04 3.33 4.19
CA THR A 171 -14.74 4.61 4.31
C THR A 171 -14.49 5.48 3.08
N ALA A 172 -13.25 5.55 2.57
CA ALA A 172 -12.94 6.26 1.34
C ALA A 172 -13.69 5.66 0.14
N ALA A 173 -13.77 4.33 0.06
CA ALA A 173 -14.57 3.63 -0.96
C ALA A 173 -16.06 3.93 -0.85
N ALA A 174 -16.61 3.97 0.36
CA ALA A 174 -18.01 4.34 0.60
C ALA A 174 -18.30 5.80 0.21
N LEU A 175 -17.39 6.74 0.50
CA LEU A 175 -17.50 8.13 0.04
C LEU A 175 -17.53 8.19 -1.49
N ALA A 176 -16.62 7.48 -2.17
CA ALA A 176 -16.60 7.43 -3.63
C ALA A 176 -17.89 6.82 -4.20
N TYR A 177 -18.46 5.80 -3.55
CA TYR A 177 -19.74 5.19 -3.95
C TYR A 177 -20.92 6.16 -3.76
N GLY A 178 -21.02 6.79 -2.59
CA GLY A 178 -22.14 7.64 -2.20
C GLY A 178 -22.19 8.98 -2.94
N LEU A 179 -21.05 9.47 -3.48
CA LEU A 179 -21.02 10.68 -4.30
C LEU A 179 -21.80 10.53 -5.62
N ASP A 180 -21.76 9.35 -6.23
CA ASP A 180 -22.36 9.10 -7.56
C ASP A 180 -23.68 8.32 -7.48
N LYS A 181 -23.96 7.61 -6.38
CA LYS A 181 -25.05 6.63 -6.31
C LYS A 181 -25.84 6.68 -5.00
N GLY A 182 -27.16 6.69 -5.16
CA GLY A 182 -28.15 6.49 -4.08
C GLY A 182 -28.93 7.77 -3.77
N LYS A 183 -30.26 7.66 -3.72
CA LYS A 183 -31.13 8.62 -3.02
C LYS A 183 -31.69 7.92 -1.80
N GLY A 184 -31.69 8.60 -0.66
CA GLY A 184 -32.19 8.06 0.62
C GLY A 184 -31.25 7.08 1.32
N ASP A 185 -31.72 6.60 2.46
CA ASP A 185 -30.91 5.81 3.40
C ASP A 185 -30.53 4.43 2.85
N GLN A 186 -29.25 4.08 2.96
CA GLN A 186 -28.69 2.83 2.46
C GLN A 186 -27.78 2.18 3.50
N LYS A 187 -27.79 0.85 3.54
CA LYS A 187 -26.79 0.07 4.26
C LYS A 187 -25.99 -0.73 3.26
N ILE A 188 -24.68 -0.50 3.25
CA ILE A 188 -23.74 -1.17 2.35
C ILE A 188 -22.74 -2.00 3.14
N ALA A 189 -22.25 -3.05 2.50
CA ALA A 189 -21.09 -3.81 2.97
C ALA A 189 -19.94 -3.55 1.99
N VAL A 190 -18.86 -2.95 2.49
CA VAL A 190 -17.63 -2.75 1.73
C VAL A 190 -16.70 -3.92 2.04
N TYR A 191 -16.56 -4.82 1.08
CA TYR A 191 -15.60 -5.93 1.12
C TYR A 191 -14.38 -5.54 0.30
N ASP A 192 -13.24 -5.37 0.96
CA ASP A 192 -11.98 -4.98 0.34
C ASP A 192 -10.92 -6.05 0.60
N LEU A 193 -10.51 -6.75 -0.45
CA LEU A 193 -9.44 -7.75 -0.42
C LEU A 193 -8.33 -7.31 -1.35
N GLY A 194 -7.32 -6.65 -0.76
CA GLY A 194 -6.19 -6.09 -1.48
C GLY A 194 -5.01 -7.06 -1.59
N GLY A 195 -3.85 -6.48 -1.88
CA GLY A 195 -2.60 -7.25 -2.01
C GLY A 195 -2.10 -7.85 -0.69
N GLY A 196 -2.37 -7.23 0.46
CA GLY A 196 -1.91 -7.79 1.74
C GLY A 196 -2.82 -7.53 2.93
N THR A 197 -4.01 -6.96 2.70
CA THR A 197 -4.99 -6.69 3.75
C THR A 197 -6.38 -7.04 3.25
N PHE A 198 -7.21 -7.50 4.18
CA PHE A 198 -8.61 -7.75 4.00
C PHE A 198 -9.39 -6.92 5.01
N ASP A 199 -10.36 -6.13 4.55
CA ASP A 199 -11.29 -5.39 5.39
C ASP A 199 -12.74 -5.67 4.98
N ILE A 200 -13.63 -5.74 5.96
CA ILE A 200 -15.08 -5.76 5.77
C ILE A 200 -15.70 -4.71 6.69
N SER A 201 -16.43 -3.77 6.11
CA SER A 201 -17.13 -2.73 6.87
C SER A 201 -18.59 -2.63 6.48
N ILE A 202 -19.47 -2.57 7.48
CA ILE A 202 -20.89 -2.28 7.30
C ILE A 202 -21.08 -0.79 7.54
N ILE A 203 -21.55 -0.08 6.52
CA ILE A 203 -21.64 1.38 6.51
C ILE A 203 -23.09 1.77 6.20
N GLU A 204 -23.65 2.62 7.04
CA GLU A 204 -24.93 3.29 6.80
C GLU A 204 -24.65 4.65 6.15
N ILE A 205 -25.32 4.91 5.04
CA ILE A 205 -25.32 6.17 4.33
C ILE A 205 -26.72 6.74 4.50
N ALA A 206 -26.85 7.79 5.31
CA ALA A 206 -28.12 8.46 5.56
C ALA A 206 -28.15 9.81 4.85
N GLU A 207 -29.32 10.22 4.35
CA GLU A 207 -29.52 11.56 3.79
C GLU A 207 -30.21 12.44 4.84
N VAL A 208 -29.44 13.30 5.49
CA VAL A 208 -29.92 14.20 6.56
C VAL A 208 -29.76 15.64 6.08
N ASP A 209 -30.87 16.37 6.02
CA ASP A 209 -30.91 17.78 5.57
C ASP A 209 -30.32 18.02 4.16
N GLY A 210 -30.38 17.00 3.29
CA GLY A 210 -29.81 17.05 1.93
C GLY A 210 -28.30 16.81 1.86
N GLU A 211 -27.67 16.44 2.98
CA GLU A 211 -26.28 16.00 3.05
C GLU A 211 -26.18 14.51 3.34
N HIS A 212 -25.21 13.83 2.71
CA HIS A 212 -24.93 12.42 2.99
C HIS A 212 -24.07 12.28 4.26
N GLN A 213 -24.61 11.61 5.27
CA GLN A 213 -23.88 11.20 6.46
C GLN A 213 -23.45 9.74 6.34
N PHE A 214 -22.18 9.47 6.62
CA PHE A 214 -21.59 8.13 6.53
C PHE A 214 -21.25 7.64 7.93
N GLU A 215 -21.93 6.60 8.39
CA GLU A 215 -21.69 5.98 9.70
C GLU A 215 -21.16 4.55 9.53
N VAL A 216 -19.97 4.28 10.08
CA VAL A 216 -19.43 2.92 10.12
C VAL A 216 -20.07 2.18 11.31
N LEU A 217 -21.01 1.30 11.02
CA LEU A 217 -21.73 0.53 12.04
C LEU A 217 -20.85 -0.57 12.65
N SER A 218 -20.05 -1.22 11.81
CA SER A 218 -19.08 -2.23 12.24
C SER A 218 -17.97 -2.39 11.22
N THR A 219 -16.81 -2.80 11.69
CA THR A 219 -15.64 -3.11 10.85
C THR A 219 -14.91 -4.31 11.42
N ASN A 220 -14.40 -5.16 10.55
CA ASN A 220 -13.57 -6.31 10.88
C ASN A 220 -12.63 -6.58 9.70
N GLY A 221 -11.64 -7.45 9.86
CA GLY A 221 -10.68 -7.73 8.82
C GLY A 221 -9.47 -8.51 9.30
N ASP A 222 -8.52 -8.69 8.38
CA ASP A 222 -7.21 -9.24 8.64
C ASP A 222 -6.15 -8.40 7.90
N THR A 223 -5.29 -7.73 8.68
CA THR A 223 -4.20 -6.88 8.17
C THR A 223 -3.03 -7.68 7.55
N PHE A 224 -3.17 -9.00 7.43
CA PHE A 224 -2.16 -9.91 6.91
C PHE A 224 -2.75 -11.00 5.98
N LEU A 225 -3.88 -10.68 5.34
CA LEU A 225 -4.51 -11.55 4.35
C LEU A 225 -4.69 -10.77 3.05
N GLY A 226 -4.10 -11.24 1.96
CA GLY A 226 -4.32 -10.64 0.64
C GLY A 226 -3.67 -11.41 -0.48
N GLY A 227 -3.61 -10.80 -1.67
CA GLY A 227 -3.04 -11.40 -2.88
C GLY A 227 -1.65 -12.04 -2.72
N GLU A 228 -0.76 -11.47 -1.90
CA GLU A 228 0.57 -12.05 -1.63
C GLU A 228 0.49 -13.47 -1.02
N ASP A 229 -0.54 -13.75 -0.22
CA ASP A 229 -0.77 -15.07 0.37
C ASP A 229 -1.29 -16.09 -0.67
N PHE A 230 -2.06 -15.61 -1.66
CA PHE A 230 -2.52 -16.42 -2.79
C PHE A 230 -1.34 -16.73 -3.73
N ASP A 231 -0.49 -15.73 -4.00
CA ASP A 231 0.71 -15.89 -4.81
C ASP A 231 1.67 -16.90 -4.17
N LEU A 232 1.91 -16.82 -2.86
CA LEU A 232 2.73 -17.80 -2.13
C LEU A 232 2.17 -19.22 -2.27
N THR A 233 0.86 -19.39 -2.07
CA THR A 233 0.21 -20.70 -2.18
C THR A 233 0.42 -21.31 -3.57
N LEU A 234 0.31 -20.49 -4.62
CA LEU A 234 0.56 -20.94 -5.99
C LEU A 234 2.05 -21.26 -6.24
N ILE A 235 2.97 -20.43 -5.72
CA ILE A 235 4.41 -20.65 -5.82
C ILE A 235 4.80 -21.98 -5.15
N GLU A 236 4.29 -22.24 -3.95
CA GLU A 236 4.53 -23.48 -3.21
C GLU A 236 4.04 -24.70 -3.99
N TYR A 237 2.81 -24.64 -4.51
CA TYR A 237 2.26 -25.69 -5.36
C TYR A 237 3.15 -25.96 -6.60
N LEU A 238 3.54 -24.91 -7.32
CA LEU A 238 4.38 -25.04 -8.51
C LEU A 238 5.78 -25.59 -8.17
N ALA A 239 6.36 -25.18 -7.04
CA ALA A 239 7.65 -25.68 -6.56
C ALA A 239 7.58 -27.17 -6.19
N GLU A 240 6.49 -27.60 -5.55
CA GLU A 240 6.25 -29.02 -5.24
C GLU A 240 6.07 -29.85 -6.51
N GLU A 241 5.23 -29.40 -7.44
CA GLU A 241 5.01 -30.10 -8.71
C GLU A 241 6.30 -30.17 -9.54
N PHE A 242 7.12 -29.14 -9.53
CA PHE A 242 8.42 -29.17 -10.20
C PHE A 242 9.36 -30.21 -9.57
N LYS A 243 9.41 -30.30 -8.23
CA LYS A 243 10.21 -31.31 -7.51
C LYS A 243 9.75 -32.73 -7.79
N LYS A 244 8.43 -32.97 -7.92
CA LYS A 244 7.88 -34.30 -8.25
C LYS A 244 8.15 -34.70 -9.71
N ASN A 245 7.99 -33.78 -10.64
CA ASN A 245 8.04 -34.06 -12.08
C ASN A 245 9.46 -34.02 -12.68
N ARG A 246 10.45 -33.49 -11.95
CA ARG A 246 11.86 -33.61 -12.34
C ARG A 246 12.59 -34.61 -11.45
N VAL A 247 12.81 -35.81 -11.97
CA VAL A 247 13.92 -36.65 -11.50
C VAL A 247 15.18 -35.83 -11.71
N LEU A 248 15.87 -35.44 -10.62
CA LEU A 248 17.26 -35.07 -10.70
C LEU A 248 17.98 -36.30 -11.25
N ILE A 249 18.21 -36.35 -12.56
CA ILE A 249 19.21 -37.24 -13.13
C ILE A 249 20.53 -36.67 -12.62
N CYS A 250 20.93 -37.08 -11.42
CA CYS A 250 22.32 -37.12 -11.03
C CYS A 250 22.99 -37.98 -12.10
N ILE A 251 23.51 -37.33 -13.14
CA ILE A 251 24.57 -37.90 -13.96
C ILE A 251 25.76 -37.98 -12.99
N MET A 252 25.83 -39.09 -12.26
CA MET A 252 27.09 -39.63 -11.80
C MET A 252 27.90 -39.92 -13.07
N THR A 253 28.68 -38.93 -13.49
CA THR A 253 29.83 -39.19 -14.34
C THR A 253 30.99 -39.55 -13.42
N LEU A 254 31.47 -40.77 -13.61
CA LEU A 254 32.66 -41.40 -13.06
C LEU A 254 33.90 -40.50 -13.13
#